data_AF-A0A1V4T0A8-F1
#
_entry.id   AF-A0A1V4T0A8-F1
#
_cell.length_a   1.000
_cell.length_b   1.000
_cell.length_c   1.000
_cell.angle_alpha   90.00
_cell.angle_beta   90.00
_cell.angle_gamma   90.00
#
_symmetry.space_group_name_H-M   'P 1'
#
loop_
_entity.id
_entity.type
_entity.pdbx_description
1 polymer ?
#
loop_
_entity_poly.entity_id
_entity_poly.type
_entity_poly.pdbx_seq_one_letter_code
_entity_poly.pdbx_strand_id
1 'polypeptide(L)'
;ALQTSYLKDLVTLVDPTNRYSFLNFLVQKGRIYRAIVANKVSCSRYEFEQYFRWVANQLTTIEWGERVETVRISNNTFEVMCGSGLQVATTSLVIGTGRVPAMPDFAAAHIDSAEVLHSSEMLNTQRDFRGRRVLVVGAGQSGAEIVDFLL
;
A
#
# COMPACT_ATOMS: atom_id res chain seq x y z
N ALA A 1 7.02 11.27 3.93
CA ALA A 1 6.15 11.74 2.82
C ALA A 1 6.29 10.80 1.62
N LEU A 2 5.45 10.90 0.57
CA LEU A 2 5.74 10.16 -0.66
C LEU A 2 7.08 10.61 -1.26
N GLN A 3 7.86 9.65 -1.76
CA GLN A 3 9.13 9.92 -2.43
C GLN A 3 8.96 10.29 -3.92
N THR A 4 7.74 10.23 -4.43
CA THR A 4 7.41 10.48 -5.84
C THR A 4 6.46 11.65 -5.97
N SER A 5 6.50 12.32 -7.14
CA SER A 5 5.51 13.32 -7.52
C SER A 5 4.11 12.70 -7.50
N TYR A 6 3.13 13.46 -7.02
CA TYR A 6 1.72 13.06 -7.06
C TYR A 6 1.16 12.97 -8.48
N LEU A 7 1.88 13.46 -9.51
CA LEU A 7 1.52 13.26 -10.92
C LEU A 7 1.76 11.82 -11.40
N LYS A 8 2.56 11.05 -10.66
CA LYS A 8 2.68 9.59 -10.84
C LYS A 8 1.53 8.88 -10.12
N ASP A 9 0.30 9.33 -10.36
CA ASP A 9 -0.92 8.71 -9.83
C ASP A 9 -1.36 7.52 -10.72
N LEU A 10 -2.59 7.05 -10.54
CA LEU A 10 -3.09 5.88 -11.27
C LEU A 10 -3.24 6.07 -12.79
N VAL A 11 -3.41 7.31 -13.25
CA VAL A 11 -3.95 7.56 -14.60
C VAL A 11 -3.30 8.74 -15.34
N THR A 12 -2.80 9.75 -14.64
CA THR A 12 -2.42 11.06 -15.20
C THR A 12 -1.34 10.97 -16.28
N LEU A 13 -0.37 10.06 -16.15
CA LEU A 13 0.70 9.89 -17.16
C LEU A 13 0.23 9.18 -18.44
N VAL A 14 -0.97 8.60 -18.44
CA VAL A 14 -1.59 7.93 -19.60
C VAL A 14 -2.74 8.77 -20.15
N ASP A 15 -3.61 9.25 -19.27
CA ASP A 15 -4.76 10.09 -19.58
C ASP A 15 -4.90 11.17 -18.47
N PRO A 16 -4.38 12.40 -18.70
CA PRO A 16 -4.47 13.49 -17.73
C PRO A 16 -5.90 14.02 -17.55
N THR A 17 -6.84 13.67 -18.44
CA THR A 17 -8.25 14.08 -18.33
C THR A 17 -9.09 13.09 -17.52
N ASN A 18 -8.49 11.95 -17.14
CA ASN A 18 -9.20 10.89 -16.44
C ASN A 18 -9.76 11.37 -15.10
N ARG A 19 -11.03 11.05 -14.85
CA ARG A 19 -11.73 11.40 -13.60
C ARG A 19 -11.07 10.83 -12.35
N TYR A 20 -10.25 9.78 -12.46
CA TYR A 20 -9.54 9.18 -11.33
C TYR A 20 -8.17 9.80 -11.08
N SER A 21 -7.82 10.94 -11.69
CA SER A 21 -6.57 11.65 -11.38
C SER A 21 -6.54 12.17 -9.93
N PHE A 22 -5.34 12.27 -9.36
CA PHE A 22 -5.11 12.81 -8.02
C PHE A 22 -5.51 14.29 -7.95
N LEU A 23 -5.32 15.05 -9.03
CA LEU A 23 -5.78 16.43 -9.13
C LEU A 23 -7.30 16.54 -9.02
N ASN A 24 -8.05 15.68 -9.74
CA ASN A 24 -9.50 15.67 -9.62
C ASN A 24 -9.95 15.27 -8.21
N PHE A 25 -9.26 14.32 -7.56
CA PHE A 25 -9.50 14.00 -6.14
C PHE A 25 -9.35 15.24 -5.24
N LEU A 26 -8.28 16.02 -5.40
CA LEU A 26 -8.07 17.24 -4.61
C LEU A 26 -9.19 18.27 -4.84
N VAL A 27 -9.66 18.42 -6.08
CA VAL A 27 -10.79 19.31 -6.42
C VAL A 27 -12.06 18.82 -5.73
N GLN A 28 -12.40 17.54 -5.87
CA GLN A 28 -13.61 16.92 -5.29
C GLN A 28 -13.61 16.93 -3.75
N LYS A 29 -12.43 16.97 -3.12
CA LYS A 29 -12.29 17.11 -1.66
C LYS A 29 -12.16 18.56 -1.19
N GLY A 30 -12.21 19.54 -2.08
CA GLY A 30 -12.07 20.96 -1.73
C GLY A 30 -10.67 21.34 -1.22
N ARG A 31 -9.64 20.58 -1.59
CA ARG A 31 -8.26 20.73 -1.09
C ARG A 31 -7.29 21.33 -2.10
N ILE A 32 -7.70 21.48 -3.36
CA ILE A 32 -6.80 21.90 -4.45
C ILE A 32 -6.10 23.24 -4.19
N TYR A 33 -6.84 24.27 -3.74
CA TYR A 33 -6.25 25.58 -3.43
C TYR A 33 -5.22 25.49 -2.31
N ARG A 34 -5.54 24.74 -1.25
CA ARG A 34 -4.61 24.51 -0.14
C ARG A 34 -3.36 23.78 -0.61
N ALA A 35 -3.50 22.79 -1.50
CA ALA A 35 -2.39 22.04 -2.04
C ALA A 35 -1.46 22.92 -2.90
N ILE A 36 -2.03 23.78 -3.76
CA ILE A 36 -1.28 24.74 -4.57
C ILE A 36 -0.54 25.75 -3.67
N VAL A 37 -1.24 26.34 -2.69
CA VAL A 37 -0.65 27.33 -1.77
C VAL A 37 0.46 26.73 -0.91
N ALA A 38 0.30 25.47 -0.48
CA ALA A 38 1.36 24.78 0.26
C ALA A 38 2.64 24.62 -0.57
N ASN A 39 2.56 24.75 -1.90
CA ASN A 39 3.65 24.63 -2.87
C ASN A 39 4.52 23.38 -2.65
N LYS A 40 3.89 22.31 -2.17
CA LYS A 40 4.56 21.03 -1.90
C LYS A 40 4.40 20.13 -3.12
N VAL A 41 5.53 19.79 -3.74
CA VAL A 41 5.59 18.76 -4.79
C VAL A 41 5.34 17.35 -4.20
N SER A 42 5.42 17.20 -2.88
CA SER A 42 5.23 15.94 -2.16
C SER A 42 3.86 15.87 -1.48
N CYS A 43 3.14 14.77 -1.71
CA CYS A 43 1.92 14.40 -0.98
C CYS A 43 2.25 13.50 0.22
N SER A 44 1.43 13.55 1.28
CA SER A 44 1.58 12.62 2.42
C SER A 44 1.12 11.21 2.03
N ARG A 45 1.69 10.16 2.65
CA ARG A 45 1.24 8.77 2.43
C ARG A 45 -0.23 8.59 2.80
N TYR A 46 -0.67 9.27 3.86
CA TYR A 46 -2.05 9.24 4.33
C TYR A 46 -3.03 9.86 3.33
N GLU A 47 -2.71 11.02 2.76
CA GLU A 47 -3.57 11.65 1.75
C GLU A 47 -3.62 10.84 0.44
N PHE A 48 -2.51 10.23 0.05
CA PHE A 48 -2.49 9.36 -1.13
C PHE A 48 -3.24 8.04 -0.91
N GLU A 49 -3.25 7.49 0.31
CA GLU A 49 -4.12 6.38 0.69
C GLU A 49 -5.60 6.77 0.60
N GLN A 50 -5.97 7.96 1.08
CA GLN A 50 -7.34 8.48 0.92
C GLN A 50 -7.75 8.61 -0.54
N TYR A 51 -6.82 8.98 -1.42
CA TYR A 51 -7.03 9.01 -2.86
C TYR A 51 -7.29 7.61 -3.43
N PHE A 52 -6.46 6.62 -3.09
CA PHE A 52 -6.71 5.23 -3.53
C PHE A 52 -8.06 4.71 -3.06
N ARG A 53 -8.42 4.95 -1.80
CA ARG A 53 -9.74 4.58 -1.27
C ARG A 53 -10.88 5.29 -2.01
N TRP A 54 -10.69 6.57 -2.32
CA TRP A 54 -11.68 7.35 -3.07
C TRP A 54 -11.89 6.82 -4.50
N VAL A 55 -10.83 6.39 -5.20
CA VAL A 55 -10.94 5.75 -6.51
C VAL A 55 -11.59 4.37 -6.38
N ALA A 56 -11.11 3.55 -5.46
CA ALA A 56 -11.61 2.19 -5.21
C ALA A 56 -13.13 2.17 -4.96
N ASN A 57 -13.65 3.11 -4.17
CA ASN A 57 -15.08 3.20 -3.86
C ASN A 57 -15.96 3.59 -5.06
N GLN A 58 -15.38 4.01 -6.18
CA GLN A 58 -16.10 4.36 -7.41
C GLN A 58 -16.01 3.28 -8.49
N LEU A 59 -15.17 2.25 -8.29
CA LEU A 59 -14.98 1.18 -9.24
C LEU A 59 -15.94 0.04 -8.92
N THR A 60 -16.76 -0.36 -9.89
CA THR A 60 -17.67 -1.52 -9.78
C THR A 60 -16.99 -2.84 -10.14
N THR A 61 -15.69 -2.80 -10.48
CA THR A 61 -14.91 -3.95 -10.96
C THR A 61 -14.02 -4.56 -9.88
N ILE A 62 -14.13 -4.10 -8.63
CA ILE A 62 -13.33 -4.61 -7.52
C ILE A 62 -14.21 -5.48 -6.62
N GLU A 63 -13.84 -6.75 -6.51
CA GLU A 63 -14.44 -7.68 -5.56
C GLU A 63 -13.59 -7.74 -4.28
N TRP A 64 -14.09 -7.14 -3.20
CA TRP A 64 -13.44 -7.14 -1.88
C TRP A 64 -13.81 -8.39 -1.08
N GLY A 65 -12.97 -8.78 -0.12
CA GLY A 65 -13.20 -9.97 0.70
C GLY A 65 -12.88 -11.29 -0.02
N GLU A 66 -12.46 -11.23 -1.28
CA GLU A 66 -12.09 -12.38 -2.09
C GLU A 66 -10.59 -12.67 -1.97
N ARG A 67 -10.25 -13.74 -1.26
CA ARG A 67 -8.89 -14.27 -1.21
C ARG A 67 -8.72 -15.33 -2.29
N VAL A 68 -7.87 -15.07 -3.29
CA VAL A 68 -7.47 -16.09 -4.26
C VAL A 68 -6.61 -17.16 -3.57
N GLU A 69 -7.02 -18.42 -3.69
CA GLU A 69 -6.31 -19.55 -3.10
C GLU A 69 -5.53 -20.34 -4.13
N THR A 70 -6.12 -20.56 -5.30
CA THR A 70 -5.45 -21.30 -6.37
C THR A 70 -5.76 -20.70 -7.74
N VAL A 71 -4.80 -20.87 -8.64
CA VAL A 71 -4.91 -20.56 -10.07
C VAL A 71 -4.46 -21.81 -10.83
N ARG A 72 -5.29 -22.30 -11.73
CA ARG A 72 -4.98 -23.43 -12.61
C ARG A 72 -5.10 -23.02 -14.06
N ILE A 73 -4.34 -23.68 -14.92
CA ILE A 73 -4.43 -23.49 -16.37
C ILE A 73 -5.17 -24.69 -16.95
N SER A 74 -6.24 -24.43 -17.69
CA SER A 74 -7.14 -25.45 -18.26
C SER A 74 -7.68 -24.93 -19.58
N ASN A 75 -7.61 -25.72 -20.66
CA ASN A 75 -8.18 -25.35 -21.97
C ASN A 75 -7.86 -23.91 -22.45
N ASN A 76 -6.61 -23.48 -22.27
CA ASN A 76 -6.14 -22.14 -22.65
C ASN A 76 -6.80 -20.97 -21.88
N THR A 77 -7.34 -21.24 -20.68
CA THR A 77 -7.84 -20.25 -19.73
C THR A 77 -7.20 -20.44 -18.36
N PHE A 78 -7.27 -19.41 -17.53
CA PHE A 78 -6.97 -19.45 -16.10
C PHE A 78 -8.26 -19.67 -15.32
N GLU A 79 -8.30 -20.74 -14.55
CA GLU A 79 -9.34 -21.02 -13.57
C GLU A 79 -8.85 -20.55 -12.19
N VAL A 80 -9.49 -19.51 -11.66
CA VAL A 80 -9.18 -18.90 -10.37
C VAL A 80 -10.21 -19.34 -9.35
N MET A 81 -9.75 -19.87 -8.22
CA MET A 81 -10.60 -20.26 -7.10
C MET A 81 -10.28 -19.39 -5.89
N CYS A 82 -11.33 -18.78 -5.33
CA CYS A 82 -11.27 -17.95 -4.14
C CYS A 82 -11.79 -18.70 -2.91
N GLY A 83 -11.35 -18.29 -1.72
CA GLY A 83 -11.73 -18.92 -0.45
C GLY A 83 -13.21 -18.75 -0.08
N SER A 84 -13.93 -17.82 -0.71
CA SER A 84 -15.40 -17.71 -0.60
C SER A 84 -16.15 -18.83 -1.34
N GLY A 85 -15.47 -19.58 -2.20
CA GLY A 85 -16.06 -20.50 -3.16
C GLY A 85 -16.29 -19.90 -4.55
N LEU A 86 -16.05 -18.59 -4.75
CA LEU A 86 -16.10 -17.96 -6.07
C LEU A 86 -15.08 -18.61 -7.02
N GLN A 87 -15.56 -18.95 -8.22
CA GLN A 87 -14.74 -19.47 -9.31
C GLN A 87 -14.86 -18.56 -10.53
N VAL A 88 -13.72 -18.17 -11.09
CA VAL A 88 -13.64 -17.27 -12.25
C VAL A 88 -12.76 -17.90 -13.31
N ALA A 89 -13.25 -17.97 -14.54
CA ALA A 89 -12.45 -18.34 -15.71
C ALA A 89 -12.10 -17.08 -16.52
N THR A 90 -10.83 -16.92 -16.87
CA THR A 90 -10.35 -15.77 -17.67
C THR A 90 -9.28 -16.18 -18.66
N THR A 91 -9.17 -15.47 -19.79
CA THR A 91 -8.08 -15.68 -20.77
C THR A 91 -6.81 -14.92 -20.40
N SER A 92 -6.91 -13.91 -19.53
CA SER A 92 -5.80 -13.05 -19.12
C SER A 92 -5.77 -12.91 -17.61
N LEU A 93 -4.59 -13.03 -17.02
CA LEU A 93 -4.35 -12.86 -15.59
C LEU A 93 -3.23 -11.84 -15.37
N VAL A 94 -3.51 -10.83 -14.55
CA VAL A 94 -2.52 -9.85 -14.09
C VAL A 94 -2.29 -10.06 -12.59
N ILE A 95 -1.05 -10.29 -12.18
CA ILE A 95 -0.69 -10.59 -10.79
C ILE A 95 -0.13 -9.32 -10.14
N GLY A 96 -0.87 -8.80 -9.16
CA GLY A 96 -0.53 -7.58 -8.40
C GLY A 96 -0.60 -7.77 -6.89
N THR A 97 -0.12 -8.90 -6.36
CA THR A 97 -0.30 -9.30 -4.94
C THR A 97 0.57 -8.53 -3.93
N GLY A 98 1.38 -7.57 -4.40
CA GLY A 98 2.29 -6.81 -3.55
C GLY A 98 3.54 -7.58 -3.12
N ARG A 99 4.26 -7.04 -2.12
CA ARG A 99 5.47 -7.64 -1.55
C ARG A 99 5.17 -8.31 -0.22
N VAL A 100 5.90 -9.35 0.11
CA VAL A 100 5.87 -10.00 1.43
C VAL A 100 6.98 -9.41 2.31
N PRO A 101 6.72 -9.14 3.61
CA PRO A 101 7.75 -8.81 4.58
C PRO A 101 8.95 -9.77 4.54
N ALA A 102 10.16 -9.22 4.67
CA ALA A 102 11.40 -10.01 4.67
C ALA A 102 12.20 -9.68 5.93
N MET A 103 12.62 -10.71 6.66
CA MET A 103 13.40 -10.57 7.88
C MET A 103 14.74 -11.30 7.74
N PRO A 104 15.83 -10.77 8.31
CA PRO A 104 17.09 -11.51 8.45
C PRO A 104 16.90 -12.75 9.32
N ASP A 105 17.64 -13.83 9.03
CA ASP A 105 17.51 -15.13 9.71
C ASP A 105 17.59 -15.02 11.24
N PHE A 106 18.53 -14.21 11.74
CA PHE A 106 18.71 -14.00 13.18
C PHE A 106 17.50 -13.35 13.85
N ALA A 107 16.71 -12.56 13.12
CA ALA A 107 15.51 -11.90 13.63
C ALA A 107 14.25 -12.76 13.40
N ALA A 108 14.20 -13.48 12.26
CA ALA A 108 13.10 -14.38 11.93
C ALA A 108 12.93 -15.49 12.97
N ALA A 109 14.02 -16.00 13.55
CA ALA A 109 14.00 -16.97 14.65
C ALA A 109 13.28 -16.47 15.92
N HIS A 110 13.01 -15.17 16.02
CA HIS A 110 12.39 -14.53 17.17
C HIS A 110 11.10 -13.78 16.81
N ILE A 111 10.49 -14.04 15.66
CA ILE A 111 9.33 -13.27 15.18
C ILE A 111 8.11 -13.36 16.10
N ASP A 112 7.94 -14.46 16.82
CA ASP A 112 6.86 -14.63 17.81
C ASP A 112 7.13 -13.90 19.13
N SER A 113 8.33 -13.35 19.32
CA SER A 113 8.66 -12.53 20.48
C SER A 113 7.97 -11.18 20.38
N ALA A 114 7.45 -10.71 21.52
CA ALA A 114 6.97 -9.34 21.65
C ALA A 114 8.06 -8.27 21.44
N GLU A 115 9.33 -8.65 21.39
CA GLU A 115 10.48 -7.74 21.27
C GLU A 115 10.96 -7.54 19.83
N VAL A 116 10.50 -8.37 18.89
CA VAL A 116 10.92 -8.30 17.48
C VAL A 116 9.74 -7.91 16.60
N LEU A 117 9.96 -6.90 15.76
CA LEU A 117 8.92 -6.35 14.88
C LEU A 117 9.51 -6.13 13.49
N HIS A 118 8.78 -6.55 12.47
CA HIS A 118 9.02 -6.06 11.11
C HIS A 118 8.47 -4.63 10.97
N SER A 119 9.09 -3.80 10.13
CA SER A 119 8.70 -2.40 9.97
C SER A 119 7.24 -2.21 9.52
N SER A 120 6.63 -3.20 8.87
CA SER A 120 5.20 -3.19 8.48
C SER A 120 4.24 -3.16 9.68
N GLU A 121 4.66 -3.68 10.83
CA GLU A 121 3.81 -3.82 12.02
C GLU A 121 3.95 -2.65 13.01
N MET A 122 4.88 -1.73 12.76
CA MET A 122 5.20 -0.63 13.68
C MET A 122 4.01 0.25 14.04
N LEU A 123 3.08 0.47 13.11
CA LEU A 123 1.88 1.29 13.35
C LEU A 123 0.68 0.47 13.86
N ASN A 124 0.68 -0.85 13.66
CA ASN A 124 -0.41 -1.73 14.07
C ASN A 124 -0.23 -2.24 15.51
N THR A 125 1.01 -2.29 15.99
CA THR A 125 1.34 -2.82 17.31
C THR A 125 1.67 -1.68 18.25
N GLN A 126 0.77 -1.38 19.19
CA GLN A 126 1.08 -0.43 20.26
C GLN A 126 2.22 -0.96 21.14
N ARG A 127 3.31 -0.21 21.20
CA ARG A 127 4.50 -0.53 22.00
C ARG A 127 4.97 0.72 22.74
N ASP A 128 5.36 0.52 23.98
CA ASP A 128 6.04 1.55 24.76
C ASP A 128 7.56 1.33 24.66
N PHE A 129 8.23 2.25 23.97
CA PHE A 129 9.69 2.22 23.81
C PHE A 129 10.41 3.06 24.88
N ARG A 130 9.69 3.73 25.79
CA ARG A 130 10.29 4.60 26.80
C ARG A 130 11.25 3.81 27.70
N GLY A 131 12.46 4.34 27.87
CA GLY A 131 13.51 3.71 28.69
C GLY A 131 14.07 2.40 28.13
N ARG A 132 13.72 2.02 26.89
CA ARG A 132 14.24 0.82 26.23
C ARG A 132 15.39 1.16 25.29
N ARG A 133 16.26 0.17 25.08
CA ARG A 133 17.27 0.22 24.01
C ARG A 133 16.67 -0.45 22.78
N VAL A 134 16.53 0.29 21.70
CA VAL A 134 15.92 -0.21 20.46
C VAL A 134 16.99 -0.31 19.38
N LEU A 135 17.04 -1.45 18.68
CA LEU A 135 17.87 -1.66 17.50
C LEU A 135 16.98 -1.60 16.26
N VAL A 136 17.33 -0.75 15.30
CA VAL A 136 16.69 -0.71 13.98
C VAL A 136 17.62 -1.37 12.98
N VAL A 137 17.13 -2.42 12.31
CA VAL A 137 17.89 -3.16 11.30
C VAL A 137 17.37 -2.79 9.92
N GLY A 138 18.21 -2.11 9.12
CA GLY A 138 17.94 -1.78 7.72
C GLY A 138 18.23 -0.32 7.38
N ALA A 139 18.94 -0.10 6.27
CA ALA A 139 19.38 1.24 5.82
C ALA A 139 18.41 1.93 4.85
N GLY A 140 17.23 1.34 4.62
CA GLY A 140 16.22 1.90 3.71
C GLY A 140 15.41 3.04 4.34
N GLN A 141 14.50 3.62 3.54
CA GLN A 141 13.61 4.70 4.01
C GLN A 141 12.85 4.32 5.29
N SER A 142 12.29 3.11 5.35
CA SER A 142 11.54 2.66 6.53
C SER A 142 12.39 2.65 7.80
N GLY A 143 13.67 2.23 7.70
CA GLY A 143 14.59 2.25 8.85
C GLY A 143 14.87 3.68 9.32
N ALA A 144 15.12 4.60 8.40
CA ALA A 144 15.34 6.01 8.70
C ALA A 144 14.09 6.68 9.33
N GLU A 145 12.91 6.45 8.76
CA GLU A 145 11.64 6.99 9.29
C GLU A 145 11.30 6.41 10.69
N ILE A 146 11.66 5.15 10.97
CA ILE A 146 11.48 4.55 12.30
C ILE A 146 12.46 5.16 13.31
N VAL A 147 13.72 5.35 12.93
CA VAL A 147 14.70 6.03 13.81
C VAL A 147 14.23 7.44 14.14
N ASP A 148 13.81 8.21 13.13
CA ASP A 148 13.26 9.56 13.30
C ASP A 148 12.02 9.58 14.23
N PHE A 149 11.18 8.55 14.17
CA PHE A 149 10.02 8.39 15.06
C PHE A 149 10.39 8.05 16.51
N LEU A 150 11.50 7.35 16.74
CA LEU A 150 11.94 6.90 18.07
C LEU A 150 12.77 7.94 18.83
N LEU A 151 13.35 8.91 18.11
CA LEU A 151 14.12 10.02 18.66
C LEU A 151 13.21 11.15 19.14
#